data_AF-A0A131XLW0-F1
#
_entry.id   AF-A0A131XLW0-F1
#
_cell.length_a   1.000
_cell.length_b   1.000
_cell.length_c   1.000
_cell.angle_alpha   90.00
_cell.angle_beta   90.00
_cell.angle_gamma   90.00
#
_symmetry.space_group_name_H-M   'P 1'
#
loop_
_entity.id
_entity.type
_entity.pdbx_description
1 polymer ?
#
loop_
_entity_poly.entity_id
_entity_poly.type
_entity_poly.pdbx_seq_one_letter_code
_entity_poly.pdbx_strand_id
1 'polypeptide(L)'
;AMVPEHTSSHFINPPLSPDAEQSCIDGRSSNALYIFIFMCAQILIGCGGTPIFTLGTTYIDDHVRKESSSMYIGCMYSTVAFGLVVGYLLGGFLLSQHENSFLGGTVPRGIFPGAPRWIGAWWAGFVLCGIFLMLVAVPFFAFPKALQREKARLKRDEEYMAGGTKMVTGVNQKVEVWKPTGAADQQSSSSEIPQKQKYGRDIKDIPASMWRLLCNPIYMVTCLGSCMELAIVSGFVVFLPKYLETQFNIGKSQANVFTGGIAIPGACVGIFLGGYVLKKFQMRPKGAIQFVLCFNLLCMGLYTLLYFLGCDNIRMAGATLPYFNNSSELDTFQVNLTADCNMGCRCSPNDIEPVCGRNGITYFSPCHAGCRPGAGHGSHLNYTSCACIVPNVTMNPEVTAVPLATSGPCPQPCLAFIPFMVLLFAMTLVVSITQMPLLMIILRSVGEEERSFALGMQFVIFRLFGYIPAPIMFGNVIDSSCILRKAHCGKPGGFCLVYDIEQFRLRYIAVCSGLKVAAGLLFFLDWLLITWRHKRELKEAPPMTVGEIVSSIISLDRLSALGWGEDEQKEDVLPLGNCAEDIADGGNENAVHSGAEHNEKERHCQPLLRNTAAQPGTSEVAC
;
A
#
# COMPACT_ATOMS: atom_id res chain seq x y z
N ALA A 1 -53.55 -1.75 -22.54
CA ALA A 1 -52.53 -0.73 -22.82
C ALA A 1 -51.75 -0.49 -21.54
N MET A 2 -50.59 -1.13 -21.40
CA MET A 2 -49.69 -1.01 -20.26
C MET A 2 -48.75 0.18 -20.51
N VAL A 3 -48.68 1.09 -19.55
CA VAL A 3 -47.69 2.19 -19.47
C VAL A 3 -46.66 1.78 -18.42
N PRO A 4 -45.34 2.01 -18.61
CA PRO A 4 -44.30 1.41 -17.80
C PRO A 4 -44.06 2.18 -16.49
N GLU A 5 -43.83 1.44 -15.41
CA GLU A 5 -43.32 1.95 -14.13
C GLU A 5 -41.87 2.42 -14.28
N HIS A 6 -41.62 3.68 -13.92
CA HIS A 6 -40.29 4.19 -13.68
C HIS A 6 -39.72 3.62 -12.38
N THR A 7 -38.63 2.87 -12.49
CA THR A 7 -37.80 2.41 -11.38
C THR A 7 -37.07 3.57 -10.72
N SER A 8 -37.68 4.14 -9.67
CA SER A 8 -37.03 5.10 -8.77
C SER A 8 -36.06 4.38 -7.82
N SER A 9 -34.83 4.88 -7.80
CA SER A 9 -33.70 4.51 -6.94
C SER A 9 -34.07 4.30 -5.46
N HIS A 10 -33.59 3.18 -4.90
CA HIS A 10 -33.78 2.68 -3.52
C HIS A 10 -33.19 3.54 -2.37
N PHE A 11 -32.93 4.84 -2.56
CA PHE A 11 -32.30 5.71 -1.54
C PHE A 11 -33.23 6.81 -0.98
N ILE A 12 -34.54 6.75 -1.23
CA ILE A 12 -35.46 7.83 -0.89
C ILE A 12 -36.46 7.37 0.17
N ASN A 13 -36.31 7.87 1.40
CA ASN A 13 -37.44 7.91 2.33
C ASN A 13 -38.37 9.07 1.89
N PRO A 14 -39.68 8.83 1.66
CA PRO A 14 -40.63 9.89 1.34
C PRO A 14 -40.85 10.84 2.54
N PRO A 15 -41.38 12.06 2.32
CA PRO A 15 -41.63 13.01 3.39
C PRO A 15 -42.69 12.45 4.36
N LEU A 16 -42.38 12.47 5.67
CA LEU A 16 -43.26 11.99 6.73
C LEU A 16 -44.56 12.82 6.78
N SER A 17 -45.70 12.12 6.73
CA SER A 17 -47.00 12.64 7.14
C SER A 17 -47.08 12.77 8.68
N PRO A 18 -48.04 13.53 9.23
CA PRO A 18 -48.06 13.93 10.64
C PRO A 18 -48.29 12.80 11.66
N ASP A 19 -48.53 11.56 11.23
CA ASP A 19 -48.86 10.42 12.10
C ASP A 19 -47.69 9.45 12.34
N ALA A 20 -46.48 9.82 11.94
CA ALA A 20 -45.29 8.94 11.99
C ALA A 20 -44.62 8.86 13.38
N GLU A 21 -45.28 9.29 14.46
CA GLU A 21 -44.72 9.21 15.82
C GLU A 21 -44.91 7.83 16.47
N GLN A 22 -45.63 6.89 15.82
CA GLN A 22 -45.98 5.60 16.42
C GLN A 22 -45.50 4.34 15.67
N SER A 23 -44.71 4.49 14.61
CA SER A 23 -44.10 3.33 13.94
C SER A 23 -42.68 3.66 13.50
N CYS A 24 -41.74 3.62 14.45
CA CYS A 24 -40.41 3.18 14.08
C CYS A 24 -40.53 1.72 13.62
N ILE A 25 -40.81 1.52 12.34
CA ILE A 25 -40.62 0.23 11.72
C ILE A 25 -39.11 0.03 11.78
N ASP A 26 -38.65 -0.90 12.63
CA ASP A 26 -37.35 -1.54 12.49
C ASP A 26 -37.35 -2.22 11.12
N GLY A 27 -37.16 -1.42 10.08
CA GLY A 27 -36.87 -1.90 8.75
C GLY A 27 -35.55 -2.62 8.88
N ARG A 28 -35.62 -3.92 9.12
CA ARG A 28 -34.52 -4.87 8.94
C ARG A 28 -34.21 -4.86 7.44
N SER A 29 -33.60 -3.76 7.02
CA SER A 29 -33.34 -3.44 5.63
C SER A 29 -32.47 -4.54 5.06
N SER A 30 -32.78 -4.90 3.82
CA SER A 30 -32.16 -5.93 2.96
C SER A 30 -30.69 -5.63 2.63
N ASN A 31 -29.93 -5.07 3.59
CA ASN A 31 -28.51 -4.75 3.45
C ASN A 31 -27.65 -6.01 3.50
N ALA A 32 -28.16 -7.10 4.08
CA ALA A 32 -27.45 -8.38 4.15
C ALA A 32 -27.05 -8.91 2.76
N LEU A 33 -27.92 -8.77 1.75
CA LEU A 33 -27.62 -9.18 0.38
C LEU A 33 -26.48 -8.34 -0.21
N TYR A 34 -26.54 -7.01 -0.07
CA TYR A 34 -25.50 -6.12 -0.58
C TYR A 34 -24.15 -6.35 0.13
N ILE A 35 -24.17 -6.51 1.45
CA ILE A 35 -22.99 -6.86 2.25
C ILE A 35 -22.40 -8.18 1.77
N PHE A 36 -23.24 -9.20 1.53
CA PHE A 36 -22.80 -10.49 1.02
C PHE A 36 -22.16 -10.38 -0.38
N ILE A 37 -22.76 -9.62 -1.30
CA ILE A 37 -22.19 -9.35 -2.63
C ILE A 37 -20.81 -8.71 -2.52
N PHE A 38 -20.66 -7.66 -1.70
CA PHE A 38 -19.36 -7.02 -1.49
C PHE A 38 -18.35 -7.96 -0.83
N MET A 39 -18.77 -8.81 0.10
CA MET A 39 -17.90 -9.80 0.74
C MET A 39 -17.37 -10.80 -0.29
N CYS A 40 -18.24 -11.36 -1.14
CA CYS A 40 -17.84 -12.25 -2.24
C CYS A 40 -16.88 -11.55 -3.21
N ALA A 41 -17.15 -10.30 -3.58
CA ALA A 41 -16.27 -9.52 -4.45
C ALA A 41 -14.87 -9.32 -3.83
N GLN A 42 -14.78 -9.00 -2.53
CA GLN A 42 -13.50 -8.84 -1.83
C GLN A 42 -12.72 -10.16 -1.73
N ILE A 43 -13.40 -11.29 -1.54
CA ILE A 43 -12.77 -12.62 -1.56
C ILE A 43 -12.15 -12.88 -2.94
N LEU A 44 -12.90 -12.63 -4.03
CA LEU A 44 -12.40 -12.81 -5.40
C LEU A 44 -11.19 -11.91 -5.70
N ILE A 45 -11.24 -10.64 -5.27
CA ILE A 45 -10.11 -9.70 -5.40
C ILE A 45 -8.89 -10.22 -4.62
N GLY A 46 -9.08 -10.76 -3.42
CA GLY A 46 -8.02 -11.37 -2.62
C GLY A 46 -7.38 -12.59 -3.30
N CYS A 47 -8.19 -13.51 -3.84
CA CYS A 47 -7.72 -14.67 -4.57
C CYS A 47 -6.92 -14.30 -5.81
N GLY A 48 -7.39 -13.32 -6.60
CA GLY A 48 -6.70 -12.85 -7.81
C GLY A 48 -5.43 -12.04 -7.52
N GLY A 49 -5.42 -11.25 -6.45
CA GLY A 49 -4.29 -10.38 -6.12
C GLY A 49 -3.09 -11.09 -5.49
N THR A 50 -3.32 -12.17 -4.73
CA THR A 50 -2.28 -12.83 -3.93
C THR A 50 -1.07 -13.32 -4.76
N PRO A 51 -1.23 -14.02 -5.90
CA PRO A 51 -0.10 -14.54 -6.68
C PRO A 51 0.83 -13.45 -7.21
N ILE A 52 0.31 -12.26 -7.50
CA ILE A 52 1.09 -11.13 -8.03
C ILE A 52 2.17 -10.71 -7.02
N PHE A 53 1.80 -10.68 -5.73
CA PHE A 53 2.69 -10.23 -4.65
C PHE A 53 3.58 -11.33 -4.07
N THR A 54 3.25 -12.60 -4.26
CA THR A 54 4.06 -13.71 -3.74
C THR A 54 4.96 -14.29 -4.81
N LEU A 55 4.41 -14.65 -5.98
CA LEU A 55 5.16 -15.23 -7.09
C LEU A 55 5.89 -14.17 -7.90
N GLY A 56 5.30 -12.98 -8.08
CA GLY A 56 5.93 -11.90 -8.83
C GLY A 56 7.23 -11.41 -8.17
N THR A 57 7.24 -11.27 -6.85
CA THR A 57 8.42 -10.85 -6.09
C THR A 57 9.53 -11.88 -6.11
N THR A 58 9.21 -13.17 -5.93
CA THR A 58 10.23 -14.22 -5.94
C THR A 58 10.76 -14.46 -7.34
N TYR A 59 9.91 -14.36 -8.36
CA TYR A 59 10.34 -14.36 -9.75
C TYR A 59 11.41 -13.31 -10.01
N ILE A 60 11.22 -12.06 -9.56
CA ILE A 60 12.20 -10.99 -9.73
C ILE A 60 13.48 -11.30 -8.92
N ASP A 61 13.34 -11.73 -7.67
CA ASP A 61 14.49 -12.03 -6.79
C ASP A 61 15.39 -13.15 -7.35
N ASP A 62 14.79 -14.17 -7.96
CA ASP A 62 15.50 -15.34 -8.47
C ASP A 62 16.16 -15.11 -9.84
N HIS A 63 15.63 -14.18 -10.64
CA HIS A 63 16.13 -13.91 -12.00
C HIS A 63 17.11 -12.75 -12.08
N VAL A 64 17.11 -11.84 -11.10
CA VAL A 64 18.00 -10.68 -11.03
C VAL A 64 19.23 -10.97 -10.18
N ARG A 65 20.38 -10.33 -10.49
CA ARG A 65 21.58 -10.41 -9.63
C ARG A 65 21.25 -9.96 -8.20
N LYS A 66 21.75 -10.68 -7.18
CA LYS A 66 21.47 -10.43 -5.74
C LYS A 66 21.70 -8.98 -5.30
N GLU A 67 22.61 -8.26 -5.94
CA GLU A 67 22.92 -6.85 -5.67
C GLU A 67 21.86 -5.87 -6.19
N SER A 68 21.19 -6.23 -7.29
CA SER A 68 20.18 -5.37 -7.92
C SER A 68 18.75 -5.80 -7.63
N SER A 69 18.52 -7.01 -7.12
CA SER A 69 17.18 -7.55 -6.77
C SER A 69 16.34 -6.53 -5.97
N SER A 70 16.92 -5.91 -4.94
CA SER A 70 16.23 -4.94 -4.09
C SER A 70 15.70 -3.71 -4.83
N MET A 71 16.39 -3.26 -5.87
CA MET A 71 15.96 -2.12 -6.68
C MET A 71 14.78 -2.48 -7.59
N TYR A 72 14.80 -3.65 -8.23
CA TYR A 72 13.69 -4.10 -9.08
C TYR A 72 12.44 -4.42 -8.26
N ILE A 73 12.61 -5.06 -7.09
CA ILE A 73 11.52 -5.29 -6.14
C ILE A 73 11.00 -3.95 -5.61
N GLY A 74 11.89 -3.00 -5.30
CA GLY A 74 11.51 -1.63 -4.94
C GLY A 74 10.69 -0.94 -6.03
N CYS A 75 11.06 -1.08 -7.30
CA CYS A 75 10.27 -0.57 -8.42
C CYS A 75 8.87 -1.19 -8.48
N MET A 76 8.77 -2.51 -8.31
CA MET A 76 7.50 -3.23 -8.29
C MET A 76 6.58 -2.81 -7.13
N TYR A 77 7.09 -2.64 -5.91
CA TYR A 77 6.28 -2.14 -4.80
C TYR A 77 5.96 -0.65 -4.90
N SER A 78 6.79 0.14 -5.59
CA SER A 78 6.51 1.56 -5.83
C SER A 78 5.35 1.75 -6.81
N THR A 79 5.22 0.90 -7.83
CA THR A 79 4.06 0.95 -8.75
C THR A 79 2.75 0.59 -8.04
N VAL A 80 2.79 -0.26 -7.01
CA VAL A 80 1.64 -0.56 -6.15
C VAL A 80 1.21 0.67 -5.36
N ALA A 81 2.16 1.39 -4.75
CA ALA A 81 1.88 2.65 -4.08
C ALA A 81 1.36 3.73 -5.04
N PHE A 82 1.89 3.77 -6.27
CA PHE A 82 1.39 4.65 -7.32
C PHE A 82 -0.04 4.31 -7.74
N GLY A 83 -0.41 3.02 -7.76
CA GLY A 83 -1.79 2.59 -7.97
C GLY A 83 -2.76 3.19 -6.95
N LEU A 84 -2.33 3.36 -5.69
CA LEU A 84 -3.12 4.06 -4.68
C LEU A 84 -3.30 5.54 -5.03
N VAL A 85 -2.26 6.24 -5.48
CA VAL A 85 -2.36 7.65 -5.94
C VAL A 85 -3.43 7.80 -7.00
N VAL A 86 -3.35 6.98 -8.06
CA VAL A 86 -4.33 6.99 -9.15
C VAL A 86 -5.73 6.66 -8.64
N GLY A 87 -5.86 5.68 -7.74
CA GLY A 87 -7.13 5.28 -7.14
C GLY A 87 -7.80 6.39 -6.33
N TYR A 88 -7.05 7.11 -5.48
CA TYR A 88 -7.58 8.24 -4.70
C TYR A 88 -7.95 9.43 -5.56
N LEU A 89 -7.13 9.76 -6.57
CA LEU A 89 -7.43 10.85 -7.51
C LEU A 89 -8.67 10.53 -8.35
N LEU A 90 -8.77 9.31 -8.88
CA LEU A 90 -9.95 8.83 -9.60
C LEU A 90 -11.18 8.83 -8.69
N GLY A 91 -11.06 8.35 -7.45
CA GLY A 91 -12.14 8.40 -6.46
C GLY A 91 -12.59 9.83 -6.15
N GLY A 92 -11.65 10.76 -5.96
CA GLY A 92 -11.92 12.18 -5.77
C GLY A 92 -12.67 12.80 -6.95
N PHE A 93 -12.26 12.47 -8.18
CA PHE A 93 -12.93 12.89 -9.41
C PHE A 93 -14.35 12.30 -9.52
N LEU A 94 -14.51 10.99 -9.34
CA LEU A 94 -15.82 10.33 -9.44
C LEU A 94 -16.80 10.82 -8.36
N LEU A 95 -16.31 11.14 -7.16
CA LEU A 95 -17.14 11.73 -6.10
C LEU A 95 -17.54 13.19 -6.37
N SER A 96 -16.78 13.90 -7.21
CA SER A 96 -17.14 15.24 -7.67
C SER A 96 -18.31 15.24 -8.67
N GLN A 97 -18.59 14.10 -9.30
CA GLN A 97 -19.67 13.92 -10.26
C GLN A 97 -20.88 13.26 -9.58
N HIS A 98 -22.09 13.68 -9.94
CA HIS A 98 -23.31 13.11 -9.38
C HIS A 98 -23.50 11.67 -9.88
N GLU A 99 -24.09 10.79 -9.06
CA GLU A 99 -24.32 9.38 -9.41
C GLU A 99 -25.06 9.16 -10.75
N ASN A 100 -25.96 10.08 -11.10
CA ASN A 100 -26.78 10.01 -12.32
C ASN A 100 -26.09 10.58 -13.57
N SER A 101 -24.97 11.29 -13.42
CA SER A 101 -24.30 11.99 -14.53
C SER A 101 -23.87 11.05 -15.66
N PHE A 102 -23.49 9.80 -15.34
CA PHE A 102 -23.01 8.82 -16.34
C PHE A 102 -24.12 7.98 -16.98
N LEU A 103 -25.34 8.00 -16.41
CA LEU A 103 -26.50 7.23 -16.88
C LEU A 103 -27.47 8.09 -17.71
N GLY A 104 -27.04 9.29 -18.15
CA GLY A 104 -27.87 10.23 -18.89
C GLY A 104 -28.96 10.92 -18.05
N GLY A 105 -28.94 10.76 -16.72
CA GLY A 105 -29.88 11.38 -15.81
C GLY A 105 -29.48 12.81 -15.45
N THR A 106 -30.42 13.76 -15.48
CA THR A 106 -30.20 15.12 -14.99
C THR A 106 -30.11 15.13 -13.46
N VAL A 107 -29.22 15.95 -12.90
CA VAL A 107 -29.16 16.18 -11.45
C VAL A 107 -30.53 16.72 -10.98
N PRO A 108 -31.15 16.14 -9.94
CA PRO A 108 -32.42 16.63 -9.42
C PRO A 108 -32.34 18.10 -9.02
N ARG A 109 -33.40 18.88 -9.31
CA ARG A 109 -33.45 20.32 -9.01
C ARG A 109 -33.22 20.56 -7.51
N GLY A 110 -32.31 21.48 -7.17
CA GLY A 110 -31.97 21.83 -5.78
C GLY A 110 -30.82 21.04 -5.15
N ILE A 111 -30.19 20.11 -5.89
CA ILE A 111 -29.00 19.39 -5.44
C ILE A 111 -27.76 19.97 -6.13
N PHE A 112 -26.80 20.46 -5.35
CA PHE A 112 -25.55 21.06 -5.83
C PHE A 112 -24.32 20.37 -5.21
N PRO A 113 -23.13 20.47 -5.83
CA PRO A 113 -21.90 19.93 -5.27
C PRO A 113 -21.64 20.50 -3.87
N GLY A 114 -21.56 19.62 -2.87
CA GLY A 114 -21.39 20.01 -1.46
C GLY A 114 -22.68 20.03 -0.63
N ALA A 115 -23.86 19.87 -1.23
CA ALA A 115 -25.09 19.63 -0.49
C ALA A 115 -25.01 18.29 0.29
N PRO A 116 -25.62 18.18 1.48
CA PRO A 116 -25.61 16.93 2.26
C PRO A 116 -26.25 15.74 1.53
N ARG A 117 -27.13 16.03 0.56
CA ARG A 117 -27.79 15.04 -0.32
C ARG A 117 -26.98 14.69 -1.58
N TRP A 118 -25.79 15.24 -1.76
CA TRP A 118 -24.94 14.93 -2.91
C TRP A 118 -24.34 13.53 -2.78
N ILE A 119 -24.74 12.62 -3.68
CA ILE A 119 -24.16 11.29 -3.80
C ILE A 119 -23.30 11.24 -5.06
N GLY A 120 -22.01 10.96 -4.86
CA GLY A 120 -21.05 10.85 -5.95
C GLY A 120 -21.19 9.55 -6.75
N ALA A 121 -20.65 9.50 -7.95
CA ALA A 121 -20.66 8.32 -8.83
C ALA A 121 -19.72 7.19 -8.36
N TRP A 122 -19.97 6.64 -7.16
CA TRP A 122 -19.12 5.65 -6.49
C TRP A 122 -18.99 4.32 -7.26
N TRP A 123 -20.03 3.90 -7.97
CA TRP A 123 -20.06 2.62 -8.69
C TRP A 123 -19.19 2.63 -9.96
N ALA A 124 -19.00 3.80 -10.57
CA ALA A 124 -18.29 3.93 -11.84
C ALA A 124 -16.82 3.50 -11.74
N GLY A 125 -16.20 3.65 -10.56
CA GLY A 125 -14.83 3.21 -10.31
C GLY A 125 -14.65 1.70 -10.46
N PHE A 126 -15.61 0.90 -9.99
CA PHE A 126 -15.54 -0.57 -10.12
C PHE A 126 -15.60 -1.01 -11.58
N VAL A 127 -16.47 -0.38 -12.39
CA VAL A 127 -16.61 -0.70 -13.82
C VAL A 127 -15.34 -0.32 -14.58
N LEU A 128 -14.83 0.90 -14.38
CA LEU A 128 -13.63 1.39 -15.07
C LEU A 128 -12.40 0.54 -14.72
N CYS A 129 -12.16 0.28 -13.43
CA CYS A 129 -11.05 -0.56 -12.99
C CYS A 129 -11.19 -2.02 -13.47
N GLY A 130 -12.42 -2.56 -13.50
CA GLY A 130 -12.68 -3.90 -14.02
C GLY A 130 -12.32 -4.05 -15.49
N ILE A 131 -12.73 -3.09 -16.34
CA ILE A 131 -12.36 -3.07 -17.76
C ILE A 131 -10.84 -2.95 -17.93
N PHE A 132 -10.19 -2.08 -17.16
CA PHE A 132 -8.74 -1.92 -17.22
C PHE A 132 -7.99 -3.19 -16.82
N LEU A 133 -8.43 -3.89 -15.77
CA LEU A 133 -7.85 -5.17 -15.36
C LEU A 133 -8.00 -6.25 -16.45
N MET A 134 -9.12 -6.29 -17.17
CA MET A 134 -9.31 -7.20 -18.30
C MET A 134 -8.32 -6.93 -19.45
N LEU A 135 -8.04 -5.66 -19.73
CA LEU A 135 -7.03 -5.28 -20.74
C LEU A 135 -5.61 -5.67 -20.29
N VAL A 136 -5.28 -5.44 -19.01
CA VAL A 136 -3.97 -5.78 -18.45
C VAL A 136 -3.76 -7.30 -18.37
N ALA A 137 -4.82 -8.10 -18.25
CA ALA A 137 -4.72 -9.55 -18.25
C ALA A 137 -4.20 -10.13 -19.58
N VAL A 138 -4.42 -9.45 -20.72
CA VAL A 138 -4.00 -9.92 -22.05
C VAL A 138 -2.47 -10.09 -22.14
N PRO A 139 -1.64 -9.09 -21.79
CA PRO A 139 -0.18 -9.24 -21.72
C PRO A 139 0.32 -10.37 -20.80
N PHE A 140 -0.40 -10.71 -19.72
CA PHE A 140 0.04 -11.78 -18.83
C PHE A 140 0.04 -13.16 -19.51
N PHE A 141 -0.77 -13.36 -20.56
CA PHE A 141 -0.74 -14.59 -21.36
C PHE A 141 0.53 -14.73 -22.22
N ALA A 142 1.32 -13.66 -22.40
CA ALA A 142 2.58 -13.71 -23.12
C ALA A 142 3.74 -14.25 -22.28
N PHE A 143 3.56 -14.48 -20.96
CA PHE A 143 4.61 -15.07 -20.13
C PHE A 143 4.93 -16.52 -20.54
N PRO A 144 6.21 -16.91 -20.57
CA PRO A 144 6.62 -18.25 -21.00
C PRO A 144 6.08 -19.32 -20.04
N LYS A 145 5.49 -20.38 -20.60
CA LYS A 145 4.87 -21.50 -19.85
C LYS A 145 5.84 -22.26 -18.94
N ALA A 146 7.14 -22.13 -19.14
CA ALA A 146 8.16 -22.75 -18.31
C ALA A 146 9.43 -21.91 -18.27
N LEU A 147 9.97 -21.71 -17.07
CA LEU A 147 11.24 -21.06 -16.85
C LEU A 147 12.39 -22.02 -17.19
N GLN A 148 13.08 -21.76 -18.30
CA GLN A 148 14.19 -22.59 -18.78
C GLN A 148 15.33 -22.70 -17.75
N ARG A 149 15.60 -21.62 -17.01
CA ARG A 149 16.65 -21.56 -15.98
C ARG A 149 16.35 -22.45 -14.77
N GLU A 150 15.09 -22.54 -14.37
CA GLU A 150 14.65 -23.40 -13.27
C GLU A 150 14.68 -24.87 -13.68
N LYS A 151 14.22 -25.18 -14.91
CA LYS A 151 14.42 -26.51 -15.50
C LYS A 151 15.89 -26.91 -15.57
N ALA A 152 16.78 -25.99 -15.94
CA ALA A 152 18.22 -26.24 -15.98
C ALA A 152 18.82 -26.41 -14.58
N ARG A 153 18.36 -25.66 -13.57
CA ARG A 153 18.76 -25.82 -12.16
C ARG A 153 18.33 -27.19 -11.62
N LEU A 154 17.07 -27.54 -11.80
CA LEU A 154 16.52 -28.84 -11.37
C LEU A 154 17.26 -30.01 -12.02
N LYS A 155 17.55 -29.92 -13.33
CA LYS A 155 18.40 -30.92 -14.01
C LYS A 155 19.80 -31.01 -13.41
N ARG A 156 20.44 -29.87 -13.11
CA ARG A 156 21.77 -29.83 -12.49
C ARG A 156 21.77 -30.43 -11.07
N ASP A 157 20.75 -30.14 -10.28
CA ASP A 157 20.59 -30.67 -8.93
C ASP A 157 20.29 -32.18 -8.96
N GLU A 158 19.50 -32.64 -9.94
CA GLU A 158 19.30 -34.07 -10.20
C GLU A 158 20.59 -34.77 -10.65
N GLU A 159 21.38 -34.15 -11.53
CA GLU A 159 22.69 -34.66 -11.97
C GLU A 159 23.70 -34.72 -10.80
N TYR A 160 23.72 -33.72 -9.92
CA TYR A 160 24.59 -33.69 -8.74
C TYR A 160 24.20 -34.78 -7.72
N MET A 161 22.90 -34.97 -7.48
CA MET A 161 22.37 -36.03 -6.61
C MET A 161 22.58 -37.43 -7.22
N ALA A 162 22.51 -37.56 -8.55
CA ALA A 162 22.81 -38.80 -9.26
C ALA A 162 24.32 -39.10 -9.31
N GLY A 163 25.16 -38.07 -9.33
CA GLY A 163 26.63 -38.17 -9.32
C GLY A 163 27.21 -38.55 -7.96
N GLY A 164 26.60 -38.08 -6.85
CA GLY A 164 27.02 -38.43 -5.48
C GLY A 164 26.89 -39.92 -5.15
N THR A 165 25.99 -40.63 -5.81
CA THR A 165 25.80 -42.09 -5.63
C THR A 165 26.69 -42.91 -6.56
N LYS A 166 27.32 -42.30 -7.58
CA LYS A 166 28.11 -43.00 -8.60
C LYS A 166 29.63 -43.02 -8.32
N MET A 167 30.12 -42.34 -7.28
CA MET A 167 31.55 -42.32 -6.92
C MET A 167 31.96 -43.37 -5.87
N VAL A 168 31.24 -44.49 -5.73
CA VAL A 168 31.67 -45.67 -4.93
C VAL A 168 31.39 -46.98 -5.67
N THR A 169 31.55 -47.01 -6.99
CA THR A 169 31.60 -48.28 -7.74
C THR A 169 32.62 -48.16 -8.86
N GLY A 170 33.89 -48.39 -8.53
CA GLY A 170 34.90 -48.63 -9.57
C GLY A 170 36.25 -47.96 -9.40
N VAL A 171 36.86 -47.95 -8.20
CA VAL A 171 38.33 -47.96 -8.09
C VAL A 171 38.71 -48.78 -6.85
N ASN A 172 39.34 -49.94 -7.08
CA ASN A 172 40.08 -50.66 -6.05
C ASN A 172 41.34 -49.84 -5.71
N GLN A 173 41.23 -48.86 -4.82
CA GLN A 173 42.39 -48.30 -4.15
C GLN A 173 42.06 -48.06 -2.69
N LYS A 174 42.70 -48.86 -1.85
CA LYS A 174 42.65 -48.82 -0.40
C LYS A 174 43.17 -47.45 0.07
N VAL A 175 42.26 -46.54 0.42
CA VAL A 175 42.61 -45.34 1.19
C VAL A 175 42.18 -45.62 2.62
N GLU A 176 43.16 -45.91 3.47
CA GLU A 176 42.97 -46.06 4.91
C GLU A 176 42.65 -44.68 5.51
N VAL A 177 41.36 -44.43 5.77
CA VAL A 177 40.93 -43.32 6.62
C VAL A 177 41.08 -43.79 8.07
N TRP A 178 42.02 -43.14 8.77
CA TRP A 178 42.38 -43.37 10.17
C TRP A 178 41.15 -43.25 11.10
N LYS A 179 40.81 -44.32 11.82
CA LYS A 179 39.85 -44.31 12.94
C LYS A 179 40.61 -44.06 14.24
N PRO A 180 40.16 -43.14 15.12
CA PRO A 180 40.67 -43.10 16.48
C PRO A 180 40.07 -44.27 17.28
N THR A 181 40.95 -45.03 17.94
CA THR A 181 40.63 -46.20 18.74
C THR A 181 40.21 -45.78 20.14
N GLY A 182 39.01 -46.18 20.58
CA GLY A 182 38.64 -46.20 22.00
C GLY A 182 37.30 -45.54 22.36
N ALA A 183 36.19 -46.23 22.11
CA ALA A 183 34.99 -46.19 22.94
C ALA A 183 34.11 -47.39 22.59
N ALA A 184 33.76 -48.18 23.60
CA ALA A 184 33.02 -49.42 23.50
C ALA A 184 31.56 -49.23 23.06
N ASP A 185 31.02 -50.31 22.51
CA ASP A 185 29.64 -50.64 22.17
C ASP A 185 28.55 -49.70 22.72
N GLN A 186 27.81 -49.09 21.79
CA GLN A 186 26.36 -48.91 21.95
C GLN A 186 25.66 -48.84 20.59
N GLN A 187 24.77 -49.79 20.41
CA GLN A 187 23.85 -49.97 19.31
C GLN A 187 22.72 -48.93 19.43
N SER A 188 22.65 -47.94 18.55
CA SER A 188 21.40 -47.20 18.23
C SER A 188 21.59 -46.17 17.11
N SER A 189 20.55 -46.06 16.28
CA SER A 189 20.20 -44.94 15.40
C SER A 189 21.21 -44.49 14.32
N SER A 190 20.87 -44.84 13.07
CA SER A 190 20.95 -43.98 11.88
C SER A 190 21.48 -42.57 12.14
N SER A 191 22.76 -42.34 11.87
CA SER A 191 23.35 -41.02 11.85
C SER A 191 22.88 -40.26 10.60
N GLU A 192 22.10 -39.23 10.86
CA GLU A 192 21.55 -38.26 9.92
C GLU A 192 22.69 -37.58 9.13
N ILE A 193 22.72 -37.83 7.83
CA ILE A 193 23.14 -36.81 6.87
C ILE A 193 22.10 -35.69 6.97
N PRO A 194 22.47 -34.40 7.08
CA PRO A 194 21.46 -33.33 7.11
C PRO A 194 20.68 -33.41 5.80
N GLN A 195 19.46 -33.95 5.85
CA GLN A 195 18.54 -33.93 4.73
C GLN A 195 18.29 -32.46 4.42
N LYS A 196 18.85 -31.98 3.30
CA LYS A 196 18.22 -30.89 2.54
C LYS A 196 16.83 -31.40 2.16
N GLN A 197 15.87 -31.12 3.03
CA GLN A 197 14.50 -31.59 2.95
C GLN A 197 13.90 -30.99 1.69
N LYS A 198 13.58 -31.85 0.70
CA LYS A 198 13.01 -31.46 -0.59
C LYS A 198 11.68 -30.75 -0.36
N TYR A 199 11.68 -29.43 -0.44
CA TYR A 199 10.47 -28.62 -0.32
C TYR A 199 9.54 -28.84 -1.53
N GLY A 200 8.23 -28.96 -1.30
CA GLY A 200 7.22 -28.84 -2.37
C GLY A 200 6.83 -30.08 -3.18
N ARG A 201 7.16 -31.31 -2.73
CA ARG A 201 6.65 -32.54 -3.40
C ARG A 201 5.34 -33.07 -2.81
N ASP A 202 5.10 -32.90 -1.52
CA ASP A 202 3.89 -33.39 -0.84
C ASP A 202 3.17 -32.27 -0.05
N ILE A 203 1.83 -32.21 -0.16
CA ILE A 203 0.97 -31.27 0.59
C ILE A 203 1.13 -31.49 2.11
N LYS A 204 1.54 -32.69 2.51
CA LYS A 204 1.80 -33.07 3.90
C LYS A 204 3.01 -32.36 4.52
N ASP A 205 3.91 -31.79 3.71
CA ASP A 205 5.09 -31.07 4.18
C ASP A 205 4.80 -29.58 4.44
N ILE A 206 3.62 -29.08 4.03
CA ILE A 206 3.20 -27.68 4.20
C ILE A 206 3.06 -27.31 5.68
N PRO A 207 2.38 -28.09 6.54
CA PRO A 207 2.25 -27.75 7.97
C PRO A 207 3.59 -27.76 8.70
N ALA A 208 4.47 -28.72 8.38
CA ALA A 208 5.81 -28.80 8.95
C ALA A 208 6.66 -27.58 8.55
N SER A 209 6.58 -27.18 7.27
CA SER A 209 7.24 -25.98 6.77
C SER A 209 6.69 -24.71 7.43
N MET A 210 5.36 -24.59 7.56
CA MET A 210 4.71 -23.46 8.24
C MET A 210 5.18 -23.33 9.69
N TRP A 211 5.22 -24.45 10.42
CA TRP A 211 5.71 -24.47 11.79
C TRP A 211 7.19 -24.06 11.88
N ARG A 212 8.04 -24.55 10.98
CA ARG A 212 9.46 -24.16 10.93
C ARG A 212 9.65 -22.67 10.67
N LEU A 213 8.85 -22.06 9.79
CA LEU A 213 8.86 -20.60 9.57
C LEU A 213 8.40 -19.84 10.82
N LEU A 214 7.31 -20.29 11.44
CA LEU A 214 6.78 -19.68 12.67
C LEU A 214 7.73 -19.83 13.87
N CYS A 215 8.57 -20.87 13.89
CA CYS A 215 9.59 -21.03 14.93
C CYS A 215 10.88 -20.26 14.64
N ASN A 216 11.07 -19.69 13.45
CA ASN A 216 12.24 -18.87 13.15
C ASN A 216 12.09 -17.49 13.81
N PRO A 217 12.88 -17.18 14.86
CA PRO A 217 12.64 -16.00 15.68
C PRO A 217 12.86 -14.69 14.93
N ILE A 218 13.84 -14.63 14.01
CA ILE A 218 14.12 -13.42 13.21
C ILE A 218 12.94 -13.13 12.27
N TYR A 219 12.46 -14.16 11.57
CA TYR A 219 11.31 -14.04 10.66
C TYR A 219 10.06 -13.54 11.40
N MET A 220 9.73 -14.14 12.55
CA MET A 220 8.54 -13.77 13.31
C MET A 220 8.61 -12.38 13.91
N VAL A 221 9.72 -12.01 14.55
CA VAL A 221 9.88 -10.68 15.15
C VAL A 221 9.86 -9.60 14.06
N THR A 222 10.53 -9.83 12.92
CA THR A 222 10.48 -8.92 11.77
C THR A 222 9.05 -8.76 11.23
N CYS A 223 8.30 -9.88 11.10
CA CYS A 223 6.90 -9.85 10.67
C CYS A 223 6.00 -9.07 11.65
N LEU A 224 6.14 -9.31 12.95
CA LEU A 224 5.36 -8.62 13.98
C LEU A 224 5.68 -7.11 14.03
N GLY A 225 6.97 -6.73 13.93
CA GLY A 225 7.36 -5.33 13.83
C GLY A 225 6.79 -4.65 12.59
N SER A 226 6.84 -5.33 11.45
CA SER A 226 6.23 -4.86 10.21
C SER A 226 4.70 -4.75 10.31
N CYS A 227 4.03 -5.63 11.09
CA CYS A 227 2.58 -5.52 11.34
C CYS A 227 2.22 -4.22 12.07
N MET A 228 3.06 -3.78 13.02
CA MET A 228 2.82 -2.51 13.73
C MET A 228 2.93 -1.31 12.79
N GLU A 229 3.94 -1.27 11.90
CA GLU A 229 4.05 -0.22 10.89
C GLU A 229 2.89 -0.27 9.88
N LEU A 230 2.50 -1.48 9.47
CA LEU A 230 1.41 -1.68 8.54
C LEU A 230 0.04 -1.31 9.13
N ALA A 231 -0.16 -1.54 10.43
CA ALA A 231 -1.37 -1.12 11.14
C ALA A 231 -1.52 0.41 11.10
N ILE A 232 -0.40 1.14 11.27
CA ILE A 232 -0.39 2.61 11.13
C ILE A 232 -0.75 3.00 9.70
N VAL A 233 -0.07 2.45 8.68
CA VAL A 233 -0.33 2.76 7.27
C VAL A 233 -1.78 2.46 6.90
N SER A 234 -2.31 1.30 7.31
CA SER A 234 -3.69 0.89 7.04
C SER A 234 -4.70 1.82 7.71
N GLY A 235 -4.52 2.14 8.99
CA GLY A 235 -5.42 3.05 9.72
C GLY A 235 -5.38 4.46 9.16
N PHE A 236 -4.19 4.91 8.76
CA PHE A 236 -3.98 6.23 8.16
C PHE A 236 -4.63 6.33 6.79
N VAL A 237 -4.35 5.41 5.86
CA VAL A 237 -4.90 5.42 4.50
C VAL A 237 -6.44 5.41 4.52
N VAL A 238 -7.05 4.57 5.36
CA VAL A 238 -8.52 4.44 5.43
C VAL A 238 -9.20 5.68 6.01
N PHE A 239 -8.64 6.26 7.08
CA PHE A 239 -9.30 7.34 7.82
C PHE A 239 -8.73 8.74 7.56
N LEU A 240 -7.64 8.87 6.81
CA LEU A 240 -7.04 10.18 6.52
C LEU A 240 -8.02 11.13 5.80
N PRO A 241 -8.77 10.71 4.75
CA PRO A 241 -9.72 11.64 4.13
C PRO A 241 -10.74 12.16 5.14
N LYS A 242 -11.25 11.26 6.00
CA LYS A 242 -12.16 11.63 7.09
C LYS A 242 -11.51 12.56 8.10
N TYR A 243 -10.25 12.31 8.46
CA TYR A 243 -9.46 13.18 9.34
C TYR A 243 -9.33 14.58 8.72
N LEU A 244 -9.04 14.68 7.43
CA LEU A 244 -8.91 15.97 6.75
C LEU A 244 -10.27 16.70 6.65
N GLU A 245 -11.34 15.97 6.32
CA GLU A 245 -12.71 16.50 6.31
C GLU A 245 -13.10 17.10 7.67
N THR A 246 -12.80 16.42 8.77
CA THR A 246 -13.21 16.86 10.11
C THR A 246 -12.28 17.92 10.70
N GLN A 247 -10.97 17.80 10.53
CA GLN A 247 -9.99 18.70 11.15
C GLN A 247 -9.86 20.03 10.41
N PHE A 248 -9.84 19.99 9.07
CA PHE A 248 -9.60 21.16 8.24
C PHE A 248 -10.85 21.66 7.54
N ASN A 249 -12.00 21.03 7.80
CA ASN A 249 -13.31 21.42 7.26
C ASN A 249 -13.31 21.53 5.71
N ILE A 250 -12.66 20.58 5.04
CA ILE A 250 -12.59 20.50 3.58
C ILE A 250 -13.62 19.51 3.03
N GLY A 251 -14.02 19.69 1.77
CA GLY A 251 -15.01 18.81 1.13
C GLY A 251 -14.47 17.39 0.88
N LYS A 252 -15.38 16.41 0.82
CA LYS A 252 -15.06 14.97 0.61
C LYS A 252 -14.16 14.69 -0.60
N SER A 253 -14.47 15.33 -1.74
CA SER A 253 -13.67 15.20 -2.97
C SER A 253 -12.27 15.79 -2.80
N GLN A 254 -12.15 16.98 -2.21
CA GLN A 254 -10.87 17.65 -1.95
C GLN A 254 -10.00 16.84 -0.98
N ALA A 255 -10.58 16.26 0.07
CA ALA A 255 -9.87 15.41 1.03
C ALA A 255 -9.24 14.18 0.37
N ASN A 256 -9.97 13.51 -0.54
CA ASN A 256 -9.43 12.40 -1.31
C ASN A 256 -8.32 12.85 -2.28
N VAL A 257 -8.49 14.00 -2.94
CA VAL A 257 -7.47 14.55 -3.85
C VAL A 257 -6.19 14.90 -3.10
N PHE A 258 -6.25 15.52 -1.92
CA PHE A 258 -5.06 15.83 -1.13
C PHE A 258 -4.40 14.58 -0.53
N THR A 259 -5.21 13.62 -0.08
CA THR A 259 -4.70 12.31 0.38
C THR A 259 -3.92 11.61 -0.74
N GLY A 260 -4.53 11.46 -1.91
CA GLY A 260 -3.92 10.80 -3.06
C GLY A 260 -2.79 11.59 -3.70
N GLY A 261 -2.92 12.91 -3.81
CA GLY A 261 -2.00 13.78 -4.55
C GLY A 261 -0.81 14.28 -3.73
N ILE A 262 -0.89 14.30 -2.40
CA ILE A 262 0.20 14.79 -1.54
C ILE A 262 0.71 13.71 -0.61
N ALA A 263 -0.14 13.03 0.16
CA ALA A 263 0.36 12.10 1.20
C ALA A 263 0.96 10.81 0.62
N ILE A 264 0.29 10.19 -0.36
CA ILE A 264 0.67 8.87 -0.92
C ILE A 264 1.91 8.91 -1.85
N PRO A 265 2.17 9.96 -2.65
CA PRO A 265 3.38 10.05 -3.46
C PRO A 265 4.67 9.97 -2.64
N GLY A 266 4.65 10.45 -1.39
CA GLY A 266 5.77 10.28 -0.46
C GLY A 266 6.12 8.81 -0.24
N ALA A 267 5.12 7.94 -0.17
CA ALA A 267 5.33 6.50 -0.07
C ALA A 267 5.97 5.90 -1.33
N CYS A 268 5.55 6.35 -2.53
CA CYS A 268 6.12 5.89 -3.80
C CYS A 268 7.62 6.23 -3.88
N VAL A 269 7.96 7.47 -3.58
CA VAL A 269 9.35 7.95 -3.58
C VAL A 269 10.16 7.22 -2.49
N GLY A 270 9.58 7.04 -1.31
CA GLY A 270 10.23 6.36 -0.19
C GLY A 270 10.57 4.90 -0.48
N ILE A 271 9.63 4.12 -1.02
CA ILE A 271 9.85 2.71 -1.37
C ILE A 271 10.97 2.58 -2.40
N PHE A 272 10.91 3.37 -3.48
CA PHE A 272 11.92 3.36 -4.52
C PHE A 272 13.30 3.75 -3.98
N LEU A 273 13.37 4.83 -3.19
CA LEU A 273 14.60 5.29 -2.57
C LEU A 273 15.17 4.26 -1.60
N GLY A 274 14.33 3.59 -0.81
CA GLY A 274 14.74 2.49 0.07
C GLY A 274 15.38 1.33 -0.69
N GLY A 275 14.80 0.93 -1.83
CA GLY A 275 15.38 -0.08 -2.73
C GLY A 275 16.71 0.37 -3.35
N TYR A 276 16.79 1.62 -3.81
CA TYR A 276 18.01 2.21 -4.37
C TYR A 276 19.15 2.30 -3.34
N VAL A 277 18.86 2.76 -2.12
CA VAL A 277 19.82 2.84 -1.01
C VAL A 277 20.37 1.46 -0.68
N LEU A 278 19.52 0.43 -0.63
CA LEU A 278 19.97 -0.94 -0.39
C LEU A 278 20.92 -1.47 -1.46
N LYS A 279 20.64 -1.16 -2.73
CA LYS A 279 21.50 -1.53 -3.86
C LYS A 279 22.84 -0.79 -3.78
N LYS A 280 22.81 0.54 -3.61
CA LYS A 280 24.02 1.38 -3.65
C LYS A 280 25.00 1.07 -2.52
N PHE A 281 24.49 0.84 -1.32
CA PHE A 281 25.34 0.56 -0.15
C PHE A 281 25.58 -0.93 0.11
N GLN A 282 24.99 -1.81 -0.71
CA GLN A 282 25.08 -3.28 -0.56
C GLN A 282 24.92 -3.72 0.90
N MET A 283 23.88 -3.21 1.58
CA MET A 283 23.76 -3.35 3.02
C MET A 283 23.62 -4.82 3.44
N ARG A 284 24.49 -5.27 4.34
CA ARG A 284 24.33 -6.55 5.04
C ARG A 284 23.10 -6.50 5.95
N PRO A 285 22.49 -7.65 6.33
CA PRO A 285 21.29 -7.68 7.19
C PRO A 285 21.44 -6.86 8.48
N LYS A 286 22.62 -6.88 9.11
CA LYS A 286 22.93 -6.08 10.31
C LYS A 286 22.88 -4.56 10.04
N GLY A 287 23.37 -4.11 8.88
CA GLY A 287 23.29 -2.70 8.48
C GLY A 287 21.86 -2.29 8.09
N ALA A 288 21.12 -3.19 7.44
CA ALA A 288 19.73 -2.96 7.06
C ALA A 288 18.82 -2.74 8.27
N ILE A 289 18.94 -3.54 9.33
CA ILE A 289 18.12 -3.34 10.55
C ILE A 289 18.54 -2.09 11.34
N GLN A 290 19.82 -1.73 11.35
CA GLN A 290 20.28 -0.45 11.94
C GLN A 290 19.71 0.76 11.19
N PHE A 291 19.65 0.66 9.86
CA PHE A 291 19.01 1.64 9.01
C PHE A 291 17.51 1.78 9.32
N VAL A 292 16.78 0.66 9.45
CA VAL A 292 15.36 0.67 9.85
C VAL A 292 15.17 1.33 11.21
N LEU A 293 15.98 1.00 12.21
CA LEU A 293 15.92 1.60 13.54
C LEU A 293 16.16 3.12 13.52
N CYS A 294 17.13 3.58 12.74
CA CYS A 294 17.43 5.00 12.59
C CYS A 294 16.23 5.78 12.01
N PHE A 295 15.64 5.29 10.92
CA PHE A 295 14.46 5.91 10.30
C PHE A 295 13.20 5.76 11.17
N ASN A 296 13.09 4.71 11.97
CA ASN A 296 12.00 4.55 12.95
C ASN A 296 12.08 5.64 14.04
N LEU A 297 13.27 5.91 14.59
CA LEU A 297 13.50 6.99 15.56
C LEU A 297 13.25 8.37 14.95
N LEU A 298 13.70 8.60 13.70
CA LEU A 298 13.41 9.84 12.98
C LEU A 298 11.89 10.05 12.83
N CYS A 299 11.16 9.00 12.44
CA CYS A 299 9.71 9.03 12.30
C CYS A 299 9.02 9.30 13.64
N MET A 300 9.49 8.70 14.74
CA MET A 300 9.01 9.02 16.09
C MET A 300 9.14 10.51 16.43
N GLY A 301 10.28 11.13 16.09
CA GLY A 301 10.49 12.56 16.29
C GLY A 301 9.61 13.46 15.42
N LEU A 302 9.21 12.99 14.24
CA LEU A 302 8.27 13.72 13.38
C LEU A 302 6.80 13.55 13.84
N TYR A 303 6.43 12.42 14.46
CA TYR A 303 5.10 12.24 15.08
C TYR A 303 4.85 13.22 16.23
N THR A 304 5.87 13.58 17.01
CA THR A 304 5.71 14.56 18.10
C THR A 304 5.33 15.94 17.58
N LEU A 305 5.80 16.33 16.39
CA LEU A 305 5.42 17.59 15.76
C LEU A 305 3.93 17.63 15.42
N LEU A 306 3.33 16.51 14.99
CA LEU A 306 1.91 16.45 14.64
C LEU A 306 0.97 16.74 15.82
N TYR A 307 1.40 16.56 17.06
CA TYR A 307 0.58 16.91 18.24
C TYR A 307 0.26 18.40 18.31
N PHE A 308 1.19 19.26 17.87
CA PHE A 308 1.04 20.70 17.92
C PHE A 308 0.36 21.28 16.68
N LEU A 309 0.28 20.51 15.58
CA LEU A 309 -0.36 20.92 14.34
C LEU A 309 -1.82 20.48 14.32
N GLY A 310 -2.74 21.39 14.62
CA GLY A 310 -4.17 21.18 14.42
C GLY A 310 -4.96 22.47 14.45
N CYS A 311 -6.27 22.34 14.29
CA CYS A 311 -7.21 23.46 14.29
C CYS A 311 -8.09 23.39 15.55
N ASP A 312 -8.67 24.53 15.92
CA ASP A 312 -9.65 24.59 17.01
C ASP A 312 -11.00 24.02 16.58
N ASN A 313 -11.84 23.68 17.56
CA ASN A 313 -13.20 23.23 17.32
C ASN A 313 -14.03 24.29 16.56
N ILE A 314 -14.80 23.85 15.55
CA ILE A 314 -15.78 24.72 14.88
C ILE A 314 -16.79 25.18 15.92
N ARG A 315 -17.02 26.49 15.99
CA ARG A 315 -17.98 27.08 16.92
C ARG A 315 -19.41 26.73 16.48
N MET A 316 -19.96 25.66 17.04
CA MET A 316 -21.32 25.20 16.74
C MET A 316 -22.28 25.38 17.93
N ALA A 317 -23.38 26.10 17.71
CA ALA A 317 -24.39 26.35 18.72
C ALA A 317 -25.07 25.05 19.20
N GLY A 318 -25.12 24.85 20.51
CA GLY A 318 -25.69 23.67 21.17
C GLY A 318 -24.81 22.42 21.14
N ALA A 319 -23.70 22.42 20.39
CA ALA A 319 -22.79 21.27 20.27
C ALA A 319 -21.39 21.52 20.85
N THR A 320 -20.79 22.69 20.59
CA THR A 320 -19.48 23.07 21.18
C THR A 320 -19.56 24.38 21.95
N LEU A 321 -20.65 25.13 21.81
CA LEU A 321 -20.88 26.41 22.45
C LEU A 321 -22.38 26.54 22.79
N PRO A 322 -22.77 26.97 24.00
CA PRO A 322 -24.18 27.12 24.35
C PRO A 322 -24.86 28.24 23.53
N TYR A 323 -26.17 28.09 23.25
CA TYR A 323 -26.93 29.09 22.49
C TYR A 323 -26.94 30.48 23.15
N PHE A 324 -26.99 30.51 24.48
CA PHE A 324 -26.97 31.73 25.28
C PHE A 324 -25.92 31.60 26.37
N ASN A 325 -25.21 32.70 26.65
CA ASN A 325 -24.15 32.74 27.64
C ASN A 325 -24.76 32.90 29.04
N ASN A 326 -25.33 31.82 29.59
CA ASN A 326 -25.79 31.84 30.98
C ASN A 326 -24.58 31.70 31.90
N SER A 327 -24.26 32.74 32.65
CA SER A 327 -23.12 32.87 33.55
C SER A 327 -23.22 32.03 34.84
N SER A 328 -23.90 30.88 34.79
CA SER A 328 -24.00 29.94 35.91
C SER A 328 -22.96 28.83 35.75
N GLU A 329 -21.90 28.98 36.54
CA GLU A 329 -20.90 28.01 37.01
C GLU A 329 -20.84 26.60 36.39
N LEU A 330 -19.62 26.24 35.94
CA LEU A 330 -18.92 24.95 36.10
C LEU A 330 -19.72 23.63 36.09
N ASP A 331 -20.79 23.53 35.30
CA ASP A 331 -21.35 22.23 34.92
C ASP A 331 -20.79 21.80 33.56
N THR A 332 -20.36 20.53 33.50
CA THR A 332 -19.86 19.87 32.29
C THR A 332 -20.85 20.10 31.14
N PHE A 333 -20.46 20.89 30.14
CA PHE A 333 -21.31 21.24 29.00
C PHE A 333 -21.99 19.99 28.42
N GLN A 334 -23.32 19.92 28.55
CA GLN A 334 -24.14 18.87 27.94
C GLN A 334 -24.63 19.35 26.58
N VAL A 335 -24.52 18.49 25.57
CA VAL A 335 -24.96 18.78 24.20
C VAL A 335 -26.48 18.96 24.19
N ASN A 336 -26.94 20.17 23.89
CA ASN A 336 -28.35 20.51 23.78
C ASN A 336 -28.56 21.41 22.56
N LEU A 337 -29.19 20.85 21.52
CA LEU A 337 -29.45 21.53 20.25
C LEU A 337 -30.69 22.44 20.30
N THR A 338 -31.53 22.25 21.33
CA THR A 338 -32.79 22.98 21.53
C THR A 338 -32.60 24.19 22.46
N ALA A 339 -33.17 25.33 22.07
CA ALA A 339 -33.18 26.60 22.79
C ALA A 339 -34.50 27.33 22.54
N ASP A 340 -34.82 28.36 23.33
CA ASP A 340 -36.10 29.09 23.22
C ASP A 340 -36.38 29.62 21.80
N CYS A 341 -35.33 29.99 21.07
CA CYS A 341 -35.42 30.52 19.72
C CYS A 341 -35.74 29.47 18.63
N ASN A 342 -35.54 28.17 18.89
CA ASN A 342 -35.79 27.08 17.92
C ASN A 342 -36.79 26.02 18.41
N MET A 343 -37.26 26.11 19.66
CA MET A 343 -38.29 25.22 20.21
C MET A 343 -39.58 25.21 19.38
N GLY A 344 -39.94 26.34 18.77
CA GLY A 344 -41.13 26.45 17.92
C GLY A 344 -41.04 25.71 16.58
N CYS A 345 -39.88 25.16 16.20
CA CYS A 345 -39.63 24.67 14.84
C CYS A 345 -39.58 23.13 14.69
N ARG A 346 -39.85 22.33 15.72
CA ARG A 346 -39.83 20.84 15.69
C ARG A 346 -38.66 20.28 14.84
N CYS A 347 -37.44 20.72 15.13
CA CYS A 347 -36.28 20.39 14.31
C CYS A 347 -35.90 18.90 14.41
N SER A 348 -35.53 18.29 13.29
CA SER A 348 -34.96 16.93 13.26
C SER A 348 -33.54 16.94 13.85
N PRO A 349 -33.24 16.16 14.90
CA PRO A 349 -31.89 16.07 15.46
C PRO A 349 -30.94 15.22 14.60
N ASN A 350 -31.45 14.62 13.51
CA ASN A 350 -30.79 13.56 12.76
C ASN A 350 -30.20 13.98 11.41
N ASP A 351 -30.55 15.18 10.94
CA ASP A 351 -30.20 15.69 9.62
C ASP A 351 -29.34 16.94 9.76
N ILE A 352 -28.03 16.76 9.55
CA ILE A 352 -27.04 17.83 9.62
C ILE A 352 -27.00 18.61 8.30
N GLU A 353 -27.30 19.90 8.37
CA GLU A 353 -27.24 20.84 7.25
C GLU A 353 -26.67 22.17 7.76
N PRO A 354 -25.33 22.26 7.94
CA PRO A 354 -24.74 23.38 8.66
C PRO A 354 -25.01 24.70 7.95
N VAL A 355 -25.34 25.72 8.75
CA VAL A 355 -25.50 27.11 8.28
C VAL A 355 -24.62 28.04 9.11
N CYS A 356 -23.96 28.98 8.44
CA CYS A 356 -23.15 30.00 9.08
C CYS A 356 -24.00 31.23 9.35
N GLY A 357 -24.17 31.59 10.62
CA GLY A 357 -24.81 32.84 11.01
C GLY A 357 -23.88 34.05 10.84
N ARG A 358 -24.45 35.24 10.67
CA ARG A 358 -23.68 36.50 10.59
C ARG A 358 -22.82 36.74 11.84
N ASN A 359 -23.21 36.19 12.98
CA ASN A 359 -22.43 36.22 14.22
C ASN A 359 -21.17 35.33 14.19
N GLY A 360 -20.88 34.64 13.08
CA GLY A 360 -19.72 33.76 12.97
C GLY A 360 -19.87 32.42 13.72
N ILE A 361 -21.10 32.07 14.09
CA ILE A 361 -21.45 30.81 14.75
C ILE A 361 -22.13 29.89 13.74
N THR A 362 -21.73 28.62 13.72
CA THR A 362 -22.35 27.60 12.89
C THR A 362 -23.53 26.97 13.63
N TYR A 363 -24.65 26.76 12.95
CA TYR A 363 -25.82 26.10 13.50
C TYR A 363 -26.03 24.75 12.81
N PHE A 364 -26.58 23.77 13.55
CA PHE A 364 -26.71 22.38 13.08
C PHE A 364 -27.59 22.22 11.84
N SER A 365 -28.68 23.00 11.75
CA SER A 365 -29.52 23.09 10.56
C SER A 365 -30.17 24.48 10.43
N PRO A 366 -30.76 24.84 9.28
CA PRO A 366 -31.51 26.09 9.14
C PRO A 366 -32.65 26.23 10.18
N CYS A 367 -33.26 25.10 10.55
CA CYS A 367 -34.29 25.02 11.58
C CYS A 367 -33.73 25.35 12.98
N HIS A 368 -32.56 24.80 13.32
CA HIS A 368 -31.91 25.04 14.61
C HIS A 368 -31.42 26.49 14.75
N ALA A 369 -31.17 27.18 13.64
CA ALA A 369 -30.92 28.62 13.60
C ALA A 369 -32.20 29.48 13.68
N GLY A 370 -33.39 28.85 13.65
CA GLY A 370 -34.69 29.52 13.63
C GLY A 370 -34.94 30.30 12.33
N CYS A 371 -34.32 29.91 11.22
CA CYS A 371 -34.37 30.63 9.95
C CYS A 371 -35.54 30.21 9.05
N ARG A 372 -35.99 31.12 8.19
CA ARG A 372 -36.84 30.81 7.04
C ARG A 372 -36.02 30.83 5.74
N PRO A 373 -36.35 29.98 4.74
CA PRO A 373 -35.68 30.01 3.45
C PRO A 373 -35.89 31.39 2.79
N GLY A 374 -34.79 32.06 2.45
CA GLY A 374 -34.80 33.36 1.77
C GLY A 374 -34.65 33.22 0.25
N ALA A 375 -34.48 34.35 -0.43
CA ALA A 375 -34.22 34.38 -1.87
C ALA A 375 -32.77 33.96 -2.17
N GLY A 376 -32.61 32.83 -2.88
CA GLY A 376 -31.32 32.34 -3.39
C GLY A 376 -31.55 31.14 -4.32
N HIS A 377 -30.82 31.05 -5.42
CA HIS A 377 -30.85 29.92 -6.36
C HIS A 377 -29.44 29.33 -6.45
N GLY A 378 -29.26 28.04 -6.13
CA GLY A 378 -27.98 27.33 -6.26
C GLY A 378 -27.18 27.16 -4.95
N SER A 379 -25.84 27.13 -5.05
CA SER A 379 -24.88 26.72 -3.99
C SER A 379 -24.83 27.60 -2.74
N HIS A 380 -25.47 28.77 -2.76
CA HIS A 380 -25.53 29.71 -1.65
C HIS A 380 -27.00 30.07 -1.39
N LEU A 381 -27.70 29.18 -0.68
CA LEU A 381 -29.02 29.55 -0.14
C LEU A 381 -28.79 30.54 0.99
N ASN A 382 -29.39 31.71 0.82
CA ASN A 382 -29.41 32.75 1.82
C ASN A 382 -30.65 32.54 2.71
N TYR A 383 -30.42 32.50 4.01
CA TYR A 383 -31.48 32.36 5.00
C TYR A 383 -31.75 33.71 5.67
N THR A 384 -33.03 33.99 5.90
CA THR A 384 -33.52 35.23 6.48
C THR A 384 -34.41 34.95 7.69
N SER A 385 -34.62 35.97 8.53
CA SER A 385 -35.49 35.89 9.71
C SER A 385 -35.09 34.77 10.68
N CYS A 386 -33.80 34.69 11.01
CA CYS A 386 -33.26 33.70 11.92
C CYS A 386 -33.39 34.13 13.38
N ALA A 387 -34.24 33.46 14.16
CA ALA A 387 -34.51 33.82 15.55
C ALA A 387 -33.34 33.56 16.51
N CYS A 388 -32.48 32.58 16.22
CA CYS A 388 -31.35 32.23 17.10
C CYS A 388 -30.07 33.02 16.82
N ILE A 389 -30.08 33.90 15.81
CA ILE A 389 -28.92 34.70 15.41
C ILE A 389 -29.12 36.10 15.95
N VAL A 390 -28.50 36.39 17.10
CA VAL A 390 -28.55 37.73 17.69
C VAL A 390 -27.56 38.63 16.94
N PRO A 391 -28.02 39.72 16.29
CA PRO A 391 -27.11 40.67 15.66
C PRO A 391 -26.34 41.44 16.74
N ASN A 392 -25.02 41.59 16.57
CA ASN A 392 -24.26 42.56 17.37
C ASN A 392 -24.87 43.95 17.13
N VAL A 393 -25.24 44.64 18.21
CA VAL A 393 -26.04 45.89 18.27
C VAL A 393 -25.30 47.12 17.74
N THR A 394 -24.64 47.01 16.59
CA THR A 394 -24.00 48.16 15.93
C THR A 394 -24.29 48.11 14.44
N MET A 395 -25.43 48.70 14.05
CA MET A 395 -25.61 49.65 12.94
C MET A 395 -27.04 49.62 12.38
N ASN A 396 -27.45 50.80 11.92
CA ASN A 396 -28.79 51.29 11.62
C ASN A 396 -29.69 50.39 10.74
N PRO A 397 -31.02 50.45 10.91
CA PRO A 397 -31.99 49.58 10.25
C PRO A 397 -32.31 49.99 8.81
N GLU A 398 -31.40 50.68 8.13
CA GLU A 398 -31.66 51.18 6.78
C GLU A 398 -30.56 50.71 5.83
N VAL A 399 -31.01 50.15 4.70
CA VAL A 399 -30.25 49.70 3.53
C VAL A 399 -29.89 48.20 3.48
N THR A 400 -30.72 47.50 2.68
CA THR A 400 -30.56 46.16 2.06
C THR A 400 -30.64 44.94 2.97
N ALA A 401 -31.48 43.98 2.56
CA ALA A 401 -31.65 42.68 3.19
C ALA A 401 -30.36 41.84 3.05
N VAL A 402 -29.35 42.15 3.86
CA VAL A 402 -28.14 41.33 3.95
C VAL A 402 -28.54 39.97 4.54
N PRO A 403 -28.08 38.83 3.99
CA PRO A 403 -28.43 37.50 4.50
C PRO A 403 -28.00 37.34 5.96
N LEU A 404 -28.89 36.83 6.82
CA LEU A 404 -28.61 36.61 8.24
C LEU A 404 -27.83 35.31 8.47
N ALA A 405 -28.00 34.33 7.58
CA ALA A 405 -27.18 33.13 7.52
C ALA A 405 -26.99 32.63 6.08
N THR A 406 -25.90 31.91 5.85
CA THR A 406 -25.54 31.30 4.56
C THR A 406 -25.39 29.79 4.72
N SER A 407 -25.73 29.01 3.69
CA SER A 407 -25.45 27.57 3.65
C SER A 407 -23.96 27.26 3.85
N GLY A 408 -23.67 26.19 4.57
CA GLY A 408 -22.33 25.73 4.89
C GLY A 408 -21.84 26.18 6.27
N PRO A 409 -20.79 25.54 6.81
CA PRO A 409 -20.16 25.95 8.06
C PRO A 409 -19.45 27.30 7.90
N CYS A 410 -19.26 28.02 9.00
CA CYS A 410 -18.51 29.28 8.95
C CYS A 410 -17.04 29.05 8.54
N PRO A 411 -16.48 29.89 7.66
CA PRO A 411 -15.09 29.76 7.24
C PRO A 411 -14.16 30.01 8.43
N GLN A 412 -13.36 29.01 8.79
CA GLN A 412 -12.29 29.14 9.77
C GLN A 412 -10.95 28.90 9.06
N PRO A 413 -10.16 29.96 8.78
CA PRO A 413 -8.87 29.80 8.12
C PRO A 413 -7.90 29.08 9.06
N CYS A 414 -7.64 27.79 8.80
CA CYS A 414 -6.65 27.03 9.57
C CYS A 414 -5.29 27.05 8.87
N LEU A 415 -4.37 27.89 9.36
CA LEU A 415 -3.01 28.00 8.82
C LEU A 415 -2.17 26.73 9.04
N ALA A 416 -2.59 25.83 9.94
CA ALA A 416 -1.92 24.56 10.21
C ALA A 416 -2.08 23.52 9.09
N PHE A 417 -2.96 23.74 8.11
CA PHE A 417 -3.22 22.80 7.02
C PHE A 417 -1.99 22.52 6.15
N ILE A 418 -1.33 23.58 5.66
CA ILE A 418 -0.15 23.46 4.80
C ILE A 418 1.02 22.76 5.52
N PRO A 419 1.45 23.19 6.71
CA PRO A 419 2.55 22.52 7.39
C PRO A 419 2.19 21.08 7.80
N PHE A 420 0.92 20.78 8.07
CA PHE A 420 0.47 19.40 8.32
C PHE A 420 0.67 18.52 7.08
N MET A 421 0.29 18.99 5.89
CA MET A 421 0.46 18.24 4.64
C MET A 421 1.92 18.01 4.28
N VAL A 422 2.78 19.02 4.48
CA VAL A 422 4.24 18.88 4.23
C VAL A 422 4.86 17.88 5.19
N LEU A 423 4.53 17.99 6.49
CA LEU A 423 5.01 17.06 7.51
C LEU A 423 4.52 15.64 7.23
N LEU A 424 3.27 15.51 6.78
CA LEU A 424 2.70 14.22 6.43
C LEU A 424 3.42 13.57 5.24
N PHE A 425 3.73 14.33 4.19
CA PHE A 425 4.54 13.83 3.07
C PHE A 425 5.92 13.36 3.51
N ALA A 426 6.60 14.15 4.37
CA ALA A 426 7.89 13.75 4.93
C ALA A 426 7.78 12.45 5.75
N MET A 427 6.70 12.30 6.50
CA MET A 427 6.42 11.12 7.30
C MET A 427 6.18 9.87 6.47
N THR A 428 5.33 9.96 5.46
CA THR A 428 5.07 8.82 4.57
C THR A 428 6.34 8.41 3.83
N LEU A 429 7.16 9.37 3.41
CA LEU A 429 8.48 9.11 2.81
C LEU A 429 9.42 8.36 3.77
N VAL A 430 9.59 8.85 5.00
CA VAL A 430 10.47 8.24 6.02
C VAL A 430 10.02 6.81 6.36
N VAL A 431 8.71 6.59 6.53
CA VAL A 431 8.16 5.25 6.80
C VAL A 431 8.38 4.32 5.60
N SER A 432 8.12 4.79 4.38
CA SER A 432 8.22 3.94 3.20
C SER A 432 9.66 3.55 2.82
N ILE A 433 10.65 4.35 3.22
CA ILE A 433 12.08 4.00 3.05
C ILE A 433 12.44 2.70 3.79
N THR A 434 11.79 2.39 4.92
CA THR A 434 12.10 1.18 5.72
C THR A 434 11.50 -0.10 5.11
N GLN A 435 10.52 0.01 4.22
CA GLN A 435 9.76 -1.13 3.70
C GLN A 435 10.62 -2.13 2.92
N MET A 436 11.52 -1.65 2.06
CA MET A 436 12.42 -2.51 1.28
C MET A 436 13.51 -3.20 2.13
N PRO A 437 14.19 -2.51 3.07
CA PRO A 437 15.03 -3.17 4.06
C PRO A 437 14.35 -4.31 4.81
N LEU A 438 13.10 -4.11 5.27
CA LEU A 438 12.34 -5.12 6.01
C LEU A 438 12.06 -6.37 5.16
N LEU A 439 11.60 -6.19 3.93
CA LEU A 439 11.38 -7.30 3.00
C LEU A 439 12.68 -8.09 2.74
N MET A 440 13.81 -7.40 2.63
CA MET A 440 15.12 -8.02 2.40
C MET A 440 15.64 -8.78 3.61
N ILE A 441 15.35 -8.33 4.83
CA ILE A 441 15.65 -9.08 6.06
C ILE A 441 14.84 -10.38 6.08
N ILE A 442 13.55 -10.32 5.73
CA ILE A 442 12.68 -11.50 5.66
C ILE A 442 13.22 -12.52 4.66
N LEU A 443 13.49 -12.12 3.42
CA LEU A 443 13.98 -13.02 2.36
C LEU A 443 15.35 -13.66 2.67
N ARG A 444 16.20 -12.95 3.43
CA ARG A 444 17.51 -13.45 3.87
C ARG A 444 17.43 -14.29 5.15
N SER A 445 16.34 -14.21 5.91
CA SER A 445 16.14 -14.99 7.13
C SER A 445 15.66 -16.42 6.88
N VAL A 446 15.20 -16.72 5.67
CA VAL A 446 14.67 -18.01 5.23
C VAL A 446 15.52 -18.60 4.09
N GLY A 447 15.44 -19.92 3.89
CA GLY A 447 16.15 -20.61 2.81
C GLY A 447 15.62 -20.19 1.42
N GLU A 448 16.46 -20.30 0.40
CA GLU A 448 16.11 -19.89 -0.98
C GLU A 448 14.86 -20.61 -1.50
N GLU A 449 14.69 -21.90 -1.18
CA GLU A 449 13.56 -22.73 -1.65
C GLU A 449 12.22 -22.35 -1.02
N GLU A 450 12.22 -21.59 0.08
CA GLU A 450 11.03 -21.33 0.90
C GLU A 450 10.58 -19.88 0.86
N ARG A 451 11.29 -19.03 0.09
CA ARG A 451 11.02 -17.59 0.01
C ARG A 451 9.59 -17.27 -0.41
N SER A 452 9.07 -17.94 -1.45
CA SER A 452 7.71 -17.72 -1.94
C SER A 452 6.66 -18.04 -0.88
N PHE A 453 6.90 -19.11 -0.11
CA PHE A 453 6.02 -19.52 0.97
C PHE A 453 6.13 -18.61 2.19
N ALA A 454 7.33 -18.13 2.52
CA ALA A 454 7.55 -17.13 3.55
C ALA A 454 6.82 -15.83 3.23
N LEU A 455 6.88 -15.34 1.99
CA LEU A 455 6.11 -14.16 1.59
C LEU A 455 4.60 -14.40 1.68
N GLY A 456 4.12 -15.58 1.27
CA GLY A 456 2.72 -15.97 1.45
C GLY A 456 2.29 -15.93 2.91
N MET A 457 3.08 -16.54 3.80
CA MET A 457 2.82 -16.56 5.23
C MET A 457 2.92 -15.17 5.87
N GLN A 458 3.86 -14.34 5.41
CA GLN A 458 3.99 -12.94 5.81
C GLN A 458 2.71 -12.17 5.52
N PHE A 459 2.12 -12.32 4.33
CA PHE A 459 0.84 -11.67 4.01
C PHE A 459 -0.32 -12.14 4.88
N VAL A 460 -0.37 -13.44 5.23
CA VAL A 460 -1.36 -13.95 6.17
C VAL A 460 -1.21 -13.28 7.54
N ILE A 461 0.03 -13.22 8.06
CA ILE A 461 0.33 -12.55 9.34
C ILE A 461 -0.03 -11.06 9.27
N PHE A 462 0.33 -10.37 8.19
CA PHE A 462 0.02 -8.96 7.96
C PHE A 462 -1.48 -8.68 7.90
N ARG A 463 -2.25 -9.57 7.27
CA ARG A 463 -3.70 -9.45 7.20
C ARG A 463 -4.36 -9.66 8.56
N LEU A 464 -3.95 -10.71 9.28
CA LEU A 464 -4.53 -11.08 10.58
C LEU A 464 -4.21 -10.07 11.68
N PHE A 465 -2.96 -9.61 11.77
CA PHE A 465 -2.50 -8.79 12.90
C PHE A 465 -2.33 -7.30 12.55
N GLY A 466 -2.14 -6.95 11.28
CA GLY A 466 -2.01 -5.57 10.82
C GLY A 466 -3.32 -5.02 10.28
N TYR A 467 -3.79 -5.54 9.13
CA TYR A 467 -4.90 -4.96 8.38
C TYR A 467 -6.28 -5.12 9.04
N ILE A 468 -6.60 -6.26 9.65
CA ILE A 468 -7.92 -6.47 10.27
C ILE A 468 -8.08 -5.63 11.54
N PRO A 469 -7.12 -5.64 12.50
CA PRO A 469 -7.29 -4.90 13.75
C PRO A 469 -7.20 -3.39 13.56
N ALA A 470 -6.41 -2.90 12.60
CA ALA A 470 -6.16 -1.46 12.46
C ALA A 470 -7.44 -0.64 12.23
N PRO A 471 -8.29 -0.90 11.21
CA PRO A 471 -9.50 -0.11 11.02
C PRO A 471 -10.47 -0.17 12.21
N ILE A 472 -10.53 -1.30 12.91
CA ILE A 472 -11.37 -1.47 14.10
C ILE A 472 -10.86 -0.59 15.24
N MET A 473 -9.54 -0.62 15.52
CA MET A 473 -8.93 0.21 16.55
C MET A 473 -9.09 1.70 16.24
N PHE A 474 -8.73 2.12 15.02
CA PHE A 474 -8.85 3.51 14.60
C PHE A 474 -10.31 3.97 14.58
N GLY A 475 -11.25 3.13 14.13
CA GLY A 475 -12.69 3.43 14.18
C GLY A 475 -13.19 3.69 15.61
N ASN A 476 -12.85 2.81 16.56
CA ASN A 476 -13.21 3.00 17.98
C ASN A 476 -12.60 4.28 18.57
N VAL A 477 -11.36 4.59 18.21
CA VAL A 477 -10.67 5.82 18.66
C VAL A 477 -11.37 7.06 18.12
N ILE A 478 -11.76 7.05 16.85
CA ILE A 478 -12.54 8.11 16.22
C ILE A 478 -13.88 8.27 16.92
N ASP A 479 -14.63 7.19 17.12
CA ASP A 479 -15.96 7.22 17.73
C ASP A 479 -15.95 7.65 19.20
N SER A 480 -14.83 7.48 19.89
CA SER A 480 -14.64 7.95 21.26
C SER A 480 -14.63 9.47 21.40
N SER A 481 -14.33 10.20 20.31
CA SER A 481 -14.33 11.66 20.26
C SER A 481 -15.66 12.25 19.77
N CYS A 482 -16.68 11.40 19.60
CA CYS A 482 -17.98 11.82 19.11
C CYS A 482 -18.73 12.66 20.15
N ILE A 483 -19.11 13.89 19.79
CA ILE A 483 -19.93 14.78 20.60
C ILE A 483 -21.42 14.48 20.38
N LEU A 484 -21.84 14.33 19.12
CA LEU A 484 -23.24 14.15 18.76
C LEU A 484 -23.43 12.93 17.85
N ARG A 485 -24.26 11.98 18.27
CA ARG A 485 -24.61 10.76 17.50
C ARG A 485 -25.97 10.90 16.85
N LYS A 486 -26.12 10.37 15.63
CA LYS A 486 -27.42 10.26 14.96
C LYS A 486 -28.29 9.26 15.71
N ALA A 487 -29.46 9.67 16.18
CA ALA A 487 -30.37 8.78 16.91
C ALA A 487 -31.23 7.98 15.94
N HIS A 488 -31.39 6.68 16.17
CA HIS A 488 -32.35 5.85 15.45
C HIS A 488 -33.38 5.33 16.45
N CYS A 489 -34.61 5.85 16.35
CA CYS A 489 -35.74 5.45 17.20
C CYS A 489 -35.45 5.54 18.71
N GLY A 490 -34.96 6.71 19.13
CA GLY A 490 -34.64 6.99 20.54
C GLY A 490 -33.38 6.30 21.08
N LYS A 491 -32.72 5.44 20.30
CA LYS A 491 -31.43 4.85 20.64
C LYS A 491 -30.29 5.60 19.92
N PRO A 492 -29.13 5.82 20.56
CA PRO A 492 -27.97 6.37 19.87
C PRO A 492 -27.54 5.41 18.75
N GLY A 493 -27.59 5.87 17.51
CA GLY A 493 -27.13 5.12 16.34
C GLY A 493 -25.60 5.04 16.27
N GLY A 494 -25.11 4.26 15.30
CA GLY A 494 -23.67 4.03 15.10
C GLY A 494 -22.92 5.17 14.39
N PHE A 495 -23.60 6.17 13.82
CA PHE A 495 -22.97 7.24 13.05
C PHE A 495 -22.84 8.52 13.88
N CYS A 496 -21.62 9.05 13.98
CA CYS A 496 -21.35 10.34 14.60
C CYS A 496 -21.52 11.50 13.61
N LEU A 497 -22.19 12.56 14.06
CA LEU A 497 -22.47 13.76 13.29
C LEU A 497 -21.43 14.87 13.54
N VAL A 498 -21.01 15.05 14.79
CA VAL A 498 -20.06 16.10 15.20
C VAL A 498 -19.00 15.48 16.12
N TYR A 499 -17.73 15.72 15.81
CA TYR A 499 -16.57 15.23 16.57
C TYR A 499 -15.87 16.38 17.29
N ASP A 500 -15.29 16.09 18.46
CA ASP A 500 -14.35 16.98 19.13
C ASP A 500 -12.99 16.90 18.42
N ILE A 501 -12.64 17.95 17.69
CA ILE A 501 -11.45 18.05 16.85
C ILE A 501 -10.17 17.90 17.68
N GLU A 502 -10.12 18.45 18.89
CA GLU A 502 -8.92 18.41 19.73
C GLU A 502 -8.68 17.00 20.27
N GLN A 503 -9.70 16.37 20.86
CA GLN A 503 -9.59 15.01 21.38
C GLN A 503 -9.36 14.00 20.26
N PHE A 504 -10.02 14.19 19.11
CA PHE A 504 -9.82 13.36 17.93
C PHE A 504 -8.36 13.38 17.49
N ARG A 505 -7.76 14.57 17.34
CA ARG A 505 -6.33 14.72 16.98
C ARG A 505 -5.43 14.01 17.99
N LEU A 506 -5.59 14.31 19.28
CA LEU A 506 -4.71 13.77 20.32
C LEU A 506 -4.78 12.25 20.41
N ARG A 507 -5.99 11.67 20.40
CA ARG A 507 -6.15 10.21 20.48
C ARG A 507 -5.70 9.50 19.20
N TYR A 508 -5.99 10.09 18.04
CA TYR A 508 -5.58 9.53 16.74
C TYR A 508 -4.05 9.46 16.61
N ILE A 509 -3.35 10.55 16.94
CA ILE A 509 -1.87 10.59 16.89
C ILE A 509 -1.27 9.71 18.00
N ALA A 510 -1.87 9.65 19.19
CA ALA A 510 -1.39 8.81 20.29
C ALA A 510 -1.36 7.32 19.96
N VAL A 511 -2.37 6.82 19.23
CA VAL A 511 -2.39 5.44 18.76
C VAL A 511 -1.28 5.20 17.74
N CYS A 512 -1.07 6.13 16.80
CA CYS A 512 0.03 6.06 15.83
C CYS A 512 1.40 6.03 16.52
N SER A 513 1.65 6.95 17.45
CA SER A 513 2.92 7.00 18.18
C SER A 513 3.11 5.75 19.05
N GLY A 514 2.06 5.26 19.70
CA GLY A 514 2.11 4.03 20.51
C GLY A 514 2.48 2.80 19.68
N LEU A 515 1.82 2.62 18.52
CA LEU A 515 2.16 1.55 17.58
C LEU A 515 3.59 1.69 17.04
N LYS A 516 4.05 2.92 16.82
CA LYS A 516 5.40 3.18 16.31
C LYS A 516 6.48 2.88 17.36
N VAL A 517 6.25 3.21 18.63
CA VAL A 517 7.11 2.78 19.76
C VAL A 517 7.16 1.25 19.84
N ALA A 518 6.00 0.58 19.76
CA ALA A 518 5.95 -0.88 19.76
C ALA A 518 6.75 -1.49 18.59
N ALA A 519 6.63 -0.91 17.39
CA ALA A 519 7.44 -1.30 16.23
C ALA A 519 8.94 -1.11 16.50
N GLY A 520 9.34 0.03 17.06
CA GLY A 520 10.73 0.32 17.42
C GLY A 520 11.31 -0.68 18.42
N LEU A 521 10.55 -1.08 19.44
CA LEU A 521 10.95 -2.12 20.39
C LEU A 521 11.13 -3.48 19.70
N LEU A 522 10.23 -3.87 18.80
CA LEU A 522 10.35 -5.11 18.05
C LEU A 522 11.55 -5.11 17.09
N PHE A 523 11.81 -4.00 16.39
CA PHE A 523 13.01 -3.88 15.55
C PHE A 523 14.30 -3.84 16.36
N PHE A 524 14.26 -3.33 17.59
CA PHE A 524 15.40 -3.39 18.49
C PHE A 524 15.69 -4.83 18.93
N LEU A 525 14.64 -5.60 19.26
CA LEU A 525 14.76 -7.04 19.51
C LEU A 525 15.29 -7.79 18.28
N ASP A 526 14.84 -7.44 17.07
CA ASP A 526 15.33 -8.05 15.83
C ASP A 526 16.83 -7.74 15.62
N TRP A 527 17.26 -6.50 15.86
CA TRP A 527 18.68 -6.14 15.83
C TRP A 527 19.53 -6.94 16.83
N LEU A 528 19.01 -7.18 18.04
CA LEU A 528 19.67 -8.03 19.03
C LEU A 528 19.78 -9.48 18.55
N LEU A 529 18.70 -10.06 18.01
CA LEU A 529 18.68 -11.43 17.49
C LEU A 529 19.63 -11.62 16.31
N ILE A 530 19.62 -10.69 15.34
CA ILE A 530 20.53 -10.70 14.19
C ILE A 530 21.98 -10.56 14.66
N THR A 531 22.26 -9.65 15.59
CA THR A 531 23.61 -9.45 16.13
C THR A 531 24.09 -10.67 16.90
N TRP A 532 23.20 -11.32 17.66
CA TRP A 532 23.54 -12.52 18.42
C TRP A 532 23.80 -13.72 17.50
N ARG A 533 22.95 -13.94 16.49
CA ARG A 533 23.16 -14.97 15.46
C ARG A 533 24.52 -14.78 14.78
N HIS A 534 24.83 -13.56 14.33
CA HIS A 534 26.10 -13.27 13.67
C HIS A 534 27.32 -13.51 14.59
N LYS A 535 27.22 -13.16 15.88
CA LYS A 535 28.27 -13.45 16.87
C LYS A 535 28.45 -14.94 17.10
N ARG A 536 27.38 -15.75 17.04
CA ARG A 536 27.46 -17.21 17.16
C ARG A 536 28.15 -17.82 15.94
N GLU A 537 27.79 -17.39 14.74
CA GLU A 537 28.46 -17.81 13.50
C GLU A 537 29.97 -17.50 13.52
N LEU A 538 30.37 -16.34 14.04
CA LEU A 538 31.78 -15.98 14.22
C LEU A 538 32.51 -16.84 15.26
N LYS A 539 31.81 -17.37 16.27
CA LYS A 539 32.38 -18.23 17.32
C LYS A 539 32.45 -19.70 16.92
N GLU A 540 31.49 -20.15 16.10
CA GLU A 540 31.39 -21.52 15.59
C GLU A 540 32.22 -21.72 14.31
N ALA A 541 32.70 -20.64 13.68
CA ALA A 541 33.67 -20.73 12.60
C ALA A 541 34.96 -21.39 13.12
N PRO A 542 35.39 -22.54 12.56
CA PRO A 542 36.63 -23.17 12.97
C PRO A 542 37.80 -22.19 12.77
N PRO A 543 38.82 -22.19 13.64
CA PRO A 543 40.02 -21.41 13.39
C PRO A 543 40.58 -21.86 12.05
N MET A 544 40.59 -20.96 11.05
CA MET A 544 41.15 -21.28 9.73
C MET A 544 42.54 -21.85 9.94
N THR A 545 42.73 -23.11 9.60
CA THR A 545 44.05 -23.71 9.64
C THR A 545 44.90 -23.01 8.58
N VAL A 546 46.20 -22.82 8.85
CA VAL A 546 47.11 -22.18 7.89
C VAL A 546 47.04 -22.86 6.51
N GLY A 547 46.70 -24.16 6.46
CA GLY A 547 46.46 -24.92 5.24
C GLY A 547 45.24 -24.47 4.42
N GLU A 548 44.16 -24.01 5.05
CA GLU A 548 42.97 -23.47 4.35
C GLU A 548 43.21 -22.05 3.84
N ILE A 549 44.03 -21.26 4.53
CA ILE A 549 44.45 -19.94 4.06
C ILE A 549 45.36 -20.10 2.82
N VAL A 550 46.30 -21.04 2.88
CA VAL A 550 47.20 -21.34 1.75
C VAL A 550 46.40 -21.95 0.57
N SER A 551 45.41 -22.83 0.81
CA SER A 551 44.57 -23.35 -0.28
C SER A 551 43.65 -22.30 -0.89
N SER A 552 43.14 -21.35 -0.08
CA SER A 552 42.35 -20.21 -0.55
C SER A 552 43.19 -19.24 -1.37
N ILE A 553 44.45 -19.02 -0.98
CA ILE A 553 45.41 -18.20 -1.73
C ILE A 553 45.81 -18.90 -3.03
N ILE A 554 46.10 -20.21 -3.00
CA ILE A 554 46.41 -21.01 -4.22
C ILE A 554 45.20 -21.08 -5.16
N SER A 555 43.99 -21.14 -4.62
CA SER A 555 42.73 -21.04 -5.37
C SER A 555 42.58 -19.67 -6.04
N LEU A 556 42.85 -18.59 -5.30
CA LEU A 556 42.82 -17.22 -5.82
C LEU A 556 43.89 -16.99 -6.90
N ASP A 557 45.07 -17.61 -6.75
CA ASP A 557 46.19 -17.49 -7.68
C ASP A 557 45.99 -18.36 -8.93
N ARG A 558 45.26 -19.49 -8.81
CA ARG A 558 44.76 -20.23 -9.98
C ARG A 558 43.64 -19.48 -10.71
N LEU A 559 42.83 -18.70 -9.99
CA LEU A 559 41.81 -17.83 -10.58
C LEU A 559 42.41 -16.57 -11.22
N SER A 560 43.52 -16.03 -10.68
CA SER A 560 44.28 -14.94 -11.32
C SER A 560 45.05 -15.42 -12.55
N ALA A 561 45.60 -16.64 -12.53
CA ALA A 561 46.21 -17.31 -13.68
C ALA A 561 45.20 -17.67 -14.81
N LEU A 562 43.91 -17.67 -14.51
CA LEU A 562 42.80 -17.89 -15.47
C LEU A 562 42.16 -16.58 -15.98
N GLY A 563 42.87 -15.45 -15.90
CA GLY A 563 42.67 -14.28 -16.76
C GLY A 563 41.23 -13.75 -16.83
N TRP A 564 40.86 -12.86 -15.91
CA TRP A 564 39.70 -11.99 -16.06
C TRP A 564 40.16 -10.53 -15.99
N GLY A 565 40.67 -10.03 -17.12
CA GLY A 565 40.68 -8.62 -17.48
C GLY A 565 39.77 -8.47 -18.70
N GLU A 566 38.64 -7.81 -18.46
CA GLU A 566 37.65 -7.19 -19.37
C GLU A 566 37.70 -7.55 -20.86
N ASP A 567 36.60 -8.09 -21.39
CA ASP A 567 36.21 -7.80 -22.77
C ASP A 567 34.68 -7.63 -22.90
N GLU A 568 34.36 -6.52 -23.54
CA GLU A 568 33.06 -6.07 -24.02
C GLU A 568 32.70 -6.87 -25.30
N GLN A 569 31.39 -7.00 -25.55
CA GLN A 569 30.72 -7.32 -26.82
C GLN A 569 30.29 -8.75 -27.19
N LYS A 570 28.99 -8.75 -27.54
CA LYS A 570 28.32 -9.35 -28.71
C LYS A 570 27.73 -10.76 -28.62
N GLU A 571 26.51 -10.77 -29.14
CA GLU A 571 25.52 -11.82 -29.18
C GLU A 571 25.94 -13.03 -30.01
N ASP A 572 25.39 -14.16 -29.59
CA ASP A 572 25.54 -15.50 -30.11
C ASP A 572 25.04 -15.64 -31.57
N VAL A 573 25.82 -16.34 -32.39
CA VAL A 573 25.28 -17.16 -33.49
C VAL A 573 25.71 -18.61 -33.24
N LEU A 574 24.70 -19.48 -33.12
CA LEU A 574 24.77 -20.92 -32.88
C LEU A 574 25.64 -21.68 -33.90
N PRO A 575 26.26 -22.82 -33.50
CA PRO A 575 26.91 -23.71 -34.45
C PRO A 575 25.89 -24.68 -35.07
N LEU A 576 25.90 -24.79 -36.39
CA LEU A 576 25.28 -25.90 -37.12
C LEU A 576 26.40 -26.67 -37.84
N GLY A 577 26.34 -27.99 -37.70
CA GLY A 577 27.42 -28.92 -38.00
C GLY A 577 27.63 -29.26 -39.48
N ASN A 578 28.81 -29.84 -39.69
CA ASN A 578 29.29 -30.80 -40.70
C ASN A 578 28.85 -30.64 -42.17
N CYS A 579 29.85 -30.44 -43.03
CA CYS A 579 30.01 -31.19 -44.28
C CYS A 579 31.50 -31.49 -44.51
N ALA A 580 31.76 -32.65 -45.11
CA ALA A 580 33.06 -33.28 -45.34
C ALA A 580 33.70 -32.89 -46.69
N GLU A 581 34.92 -33.41 -46.90
CA GLU A 581 35.71 -33.53 -48.15
C GLU A 581 36.31 -32.20 -48.69
N ASP A 582 37.55 -32.10 -49.16
CA ASP A 582 38.40 -33.07 -49.84
C ASP A 582 39.91 -32.71 -49.78
N ILE A 583 40.70 -33.72 -50.13
CA ILE A 583 42.15 -33.82 -50.27
C ILE A 583 42.73 -32.88 -51.35
N ALA A 584 43.91 -32.28 -51.11
CA ALA A 584 45.08 -32.32 -52.03
C ALA A 584 46.23 -31.36 -51.61
N ASP A 585 47.35 -31.98 -51.25
CA ASP A 585 48.68 -31.85 -51.85
C ASP A 585 49.41 -30.50 -52.01
N GLY A 586 50.71 -30.53 -51.66
CA GLY A 586 51.75 -29.78 -52.36
C GLY A 586 52.45 -28.62 -51.64
N GLY A 587 53.72 -28.85 -51.25
CA GLY A 587 54.81 -27.97 -51.69
C GLY A 587 55.34 -26.88 -50.75
N ASN A 588 56.36 -27.26 -49.98
CA ASN A 588 57.71 -26.66 -49.90
C ASN A 588 57.97 -25.13 -49.82
N GLU A 589 58.94 -24.83 -48.93
CA GLU A 589 59.99 -23.80 -49.01
C GLU A 589 59.82 -22.38 -48.39
N ASN A 590 60.51 -22.24 -47.25
CA ASN A 590 61.62 -21.31 -46.94
C ASN A 590 61.42 -19.80 -46.72
N ALA A 591 62.14 -19.37 -45.65
CA ALA A 591 62.76 -18.06 -45.37
C ALA A 591 61.84 -16.90 -44.92
N VAL A 592 61.85 -16.49 -43.64
CA VAL A 592 62.85 -15.71 -42.84
C VAL A 592 62.65 -14.17 -42.91
N HIS A 593 62.41 -13.62 -41.72
CA HIS A 593 62.59 -12.25 -41.18
C HIS A 593 61.68 -11.05 -41.53
N SER A 594 60.91 -10.66 -40.50
CA SER A 594 60.87 -9.35 -39.79
C SER A 594 60.38 -8.06 -40.49
N GLY A 595 59.41 -7.39 -39.86
CA GLY A 595 59.36 -5.92 -39.79
C GLY A 595 58.00 -5.23 -39.99
N ALA A 596 57.30 -4.99 -38.87
CA ALA A 596 56.56 -3.78 -38.47
C ALA A 596 55.51 -3.06 -39.37
N GLU A 597 54.37 -2.81 -38.70
CA GLU A 597 53.44 -1.66 -38.77
C GLU A 597 52.44 -1.51 -39.92
N HIS A 598 51.16 -1.61 -39.55
CA HIS A 598 50.00 -1.49 -40.42
C HIS A 598 49.26 -0.16 -40.16
N ASN A 599 49.04 0.58 -41.24
CA ASN A 599 48.21 1.78 -41.36
C ASN A 599 46.72 1.41 -41.34
N GLU A 600 45.88 2.21 -40.68
CA GLU A 600 44.47 2.29 -41.06
C GLU A 600 43.94 3.72 -40.89
N LYS A 601 43.44 4.27 -42.01
CA LYS A 601 42.76 5.57 -42.11
C LYS A 601 41.31 5.34 -42.54
N GLU A 602 40.43 5.70 -41.62
CA GLU A 602 39.26 6.57 -41.80
C GLU A 602 38.17 6.26 -42.87
N ARG A 603 37.00 5.90 -42.31
CA ARG A 603 35.75 6.68 -42.27
C ARG A 603 34.89 6.83 -43.55
N HIS A 604 33.64 6.43 -43.36
CA HIS A 604 32.38 7.11 -43.72
C HIS A 604 31.51 6.62 -44.90
N CYS A 605 30.21 6.70 -44.57
CA CYS A 605 29.01 6.96 -45.38
C CYS A 605 28.02 5.81 -45.66
N GLN A 606 26.77 6.17 -45.32
CA GLN A 606 25.49 5.49 -45.41
C GLN A 606 24.96 5.38 -46.87
N PRO A 607 23.78 4.76 -47.11
CA PRO A 607 23.55 3.79 -48.18
C PRO A 607 22.78 4.37 -49.39
N LEU A 608 22.82 3.67 -50.53
CA LEU A 608 21.79 3.72 -51.58
C LEU A 608 21.92 2.58 -52.63
N LEU A 609 20.84 1.78 -52.73
CA LEU A 609 20.23 1.10 -53.90
C LEU A 609 21.02 0.94 -55.22
N ARG A 610 20.97 -0.27 -55.85
CA ARG A 610 20.41 -0.48 -57.21
C ARG A 610 20.19 -1.95 -57.65
N ASN A 611 18.91 -2.26 -57.94
CA ASN A 611 18.23 -3.05 -59.00
C ASN A 611 18.91 -4.15 -59.84
N THR A 612 18.12 -5.19 -60.15
CA THR A 612 17.54 -5.48 -61.51
C THR A 612 16.39 -6.53 -61.42
N ALA A 613 15.15 -6.17 -61.78
CA ALA A 613 14.34 -6.58 -62.96
C ALA A 613 13.67 -7.98 -62.82
N ALA A 614 12.37 -8.25 -63.09
CA ALA A 614 11.42 -7.71 -64.07
C ALA A 614 9.92 -7.86 -63.64
N GLN A 615 9.06 -7.24 -64.43
CA GLN A 615 7.65 -6.79 -64.29
C GLN A 615 6.61 -7.83 -64.89
N PRO A 616 5.28 -7.57 -65.07
CA PRO A 616 4.17 -7.64 -64.09
C PRO A 616 2.88 -8.37 -64.59
N GLY A 617 1.80 -8.40 -63.78
CA GLY A 617 0.39 -8.62 -64.20
C GLY A 617 -0.34 -9.73 -63.41
N THR A 618 -1.14 -9.46 -62.37
CA THR A 618 -2.56 -9.01 -62.31
C THR A 618 -3.61 -9.96 -62.90
N SER A 619 -4.34 -10.63 -62.00
CA SER A 619 -5.80 -10.92 -62.04
C SER A 619 -6.20 -11.35 -60.61
N GLU A 620 -6.81 -10.45 -59.83
CA GLU A 620 -8.25 -10.46 -59.47
C GLU A 620 -8.76 -11.79 -58.90
N VAL A 621 -9.21 -11.78 -57.63
CA VAL A 621 -10.59 -12.07 -57.18
C VAL A 621 -10.63 -12.31 -55.65
N ALA A 622 -11.43 -11.46 -54.97
CA ALA A 622 -12.22 -11.64 -53.75
C ALA A 622 -11.67 -12.41 -52.52
N CYS A 623 -11.43 -11.68 -51.42
CA CYS A 623 -12.27 -11.63 -50.20
C CYS A 623 -11.57 -10.82 -49.12
#